data_AF-A0A370AK56-F1
#
_entry.id   AF-A0A370AK56-F1
#
_cell.length_a   1.000
_cell.length_b   1.000
_cell.length_c   1.000
_cell.angle_alpha   90.00
_cell.angle_beta   90.00
_cell.angle_gamma   90.00
#
_symmetry.space_group_name_H-M   'P 1'
#
loop_
_entity.id
_entity.type
_entity.pdbx_description
1 polymer ?
#
loop_
_entity_poly.entity_id
_entity_poly.type
_entity_poly.pdbx_seq_one_letter_code
_entity_poly.pdbx_strand_id
1 'polypeptide(L)'
;MTLSIDAIIQIAAFFTGISSLIVLIYLSFLSPHKGVRIGLMVVFFHALNYFVGIAFSLSHSMGPSLKNILAAFQLLTVPLLLYSVLRLIEALGKVSVRFFRPAGRVLLFILTVAEVILFVTSFSLPMLSLIVSLLIMVFALYLWAYLFCIRTGNNLSHRIRVTGLIGYSLIIPWMVLERMLPRTRQIHPADAVSFLFLTIAALIFSIRYMLNRSIPSDSAEDDAATPLEVQMRFGLTDRETEVMQLLSESCSYKEIASSLGISMATVKTHVSRVYKKTGVSGRSELKYRFREPL
;
A
#
# COMPACT_ATOMS: atom_id res chain seq x y z
N MET A 1 37.45 26.13 15.79
CA MET A 1 36.51 26.13 14.65
C MET A 1 35.27 25.38 15.11
N THR A 2 34.25 26.09 15.58
CA THR A 2 33.00 25.47 16.06
C THR A 2 32.17 25.06 14.85
N LEU A 3 31.78 23.79 14.78
CA LEU A 3 30.79 23.32 13.80
C LEU A 3 29.50 24.10 14.00
N SER A 4 28.90 24.61 12.92
CA SER A 4 27.59 25.26 13.01
C SER A 4 26.54 24.26 13.48
N ILE A 5 25.50 24.75 14.17
CA ILE A 5 24.37 23.92 14.62
C ILE A 5 23.76 23.15 13.44
N ASP A 6 23.66 23.78 12.27
CA ASP A 6 23.17 23.14 11.04
C ASP A 6 24.04 21.95 10.59
N ALA A 7 25.37 22.07 10.69
CA ALA A 7 26.28 20.99 10.34
C ALA A 7 26.14 19.81 11.31
N ILE A 8 25.95 20.08 12.61
CA ILE A 8 25.73 19.04 13.62
C ILE A 8 24.41 18.30 13.36
N ILE A 9 23.33 19.03 13.06
CA ILE A 9 22.02 18.45 12.72
C ILE A 9 22.11 17.59 11.45
N GLN A 10 22.80 18.05 10.41
CA GLN A 10 22.97 17.31 9.17
C GLN A 10 23.81 16.03 9.35
N ILE A 11 24.87 16.10 10.16
CA ILE A 11 25.70 14.92 10.50
C ILE A 11 24.89 13.91 11.33
N ALA A 12 24.13 14.36 12.33
CA ALA A 12 23.27 13.48 13.12
C ALA A 12 22.18 12.82 12.25
N ALA A 13 21.56 13.57 11.33
CA ALA A 13 20.60 13.06 10.37
C ALA A 13 21.22 12.04 9.38
N PHE A 14 22.47 12.25 8.97
CA PHE A 14 23.21 11.33 8.11
C PHE A 14 23.43 9.98 8.78
N PHE A 15 23.95 9.95 10.02
CA PHE A 15 24.21 8.69 10.73
C PHE A 15 22.91 7.96 11.10
N THR A 16 21.89 8.67 11.58
CA THR A 16 20.58 8.06 11.89
C THR A 16 19.89 7.50 10.64
N GLY A 17 20.06 8.14 9.48
CA GLY A 17 19.59 7.64 8.19
C GLY A 17 20.20 6.29 7.80
N ILE A 18 21.54 6.15 7.89
CA ILE A 18 22.24 4.90 7.57
C ILE A 18 21.79 3.75 8.47
N SER A 19 21.73 3.98 9.78
CA SER A 19 21.30 2.96 10.75
C SER A 19 19.86 2.51 10.46
N SER A 20 18.97 3.45 10.16
CA SER A 20 17.58 3.17 9.83
C SER A 20 17.45 2.36 8.54
N LEU A 21 18.24 2.66 7.52
CA LEU A 21 18.24 1.93 6.25
C LEU A 21 18.65 0.46 6.41
N ILE A 22 19.70 0.21 7.20
CA ILE A 22 20.19 -1.15 7.49
C ILE A 22 19.11 -1.95 8.21
N VAL A 23 18.47 -1.36 9.23
CA VAL A 23 17.39 -2.00 9.99
C VAL A 23 16.19 -2.30 9.08
N LEU A 24 15.80 -1.37 8.22
CA LEU A 24 14.66 -1.54 7.30
C LEU A 24 14.93 -2.65 6.26
N ILE A 25 16.15 -2.72 5.71
CA ILE A 25 16.56 -3.80 4.81
C ILE A 25 16.47 -5.14 5.56
N TYR A 26 17.08 -5.22 6.74
CA TYR A 26 17.10 -6.44 7.54
C TYR A 26 15.69 -6.94 7.89
N LEU A 27 14.82 -6.04 8.37
CA LEU A 27 13.42 -6.35 8.66
C LEU A 27 12.64 -6.77 7.40
N SER A 28 12.96 -6.20 6.23
CA SER A 28 12.31 -6.58 4.97
C SER A 28 12.70 -7.99 4.51
N PHE A 29 13.90 -8.47 4.83
CA PHE A 29 14.31 -9.85 4.53
C PHE A 29 13.76 -10.85 5.53
N LEU A 30 13.71 -10.50 6.81
CA LEU A 30 13.17 -11.36 7.86
C LEU A 30 11.65 -11.53 7.79
N SER A 31 10.93 -10.58 7.20
CA SER A 31 9.47 -10.63 7.22
C SER A 31 8.93 -11.71 6.28
N PRO A 32 8.21 -12.73 6.79
CA PRO A 32 7.63 -13.77 5.94
C PRO A 32 6.50 -13.22 5.05
N HIS A 33 5.85 -12.12 5.47
CA HIS A 33 4.64 -11.60 4.85
C HIS A 33 4.93 -10.58 3.75
N LYS A 34 4.46 -10.88 2.52
CA LYS A 34 4.68 -10.05 1.33
C LYS A 34 4.25 -8.59 1.50
N GLY A 35 3.11 -8.32 2.15
CA GLY A 35 2.63 -6.94 2.37
C GLY A 35 3.53 -6.13 3.31
N VAL A 36 4.09 -6.77 4.33
CA VAL A 36 5.02 -6.16 5.29
C VAL A 36 6.35 -5.87 4.62
N ARG A 37 6.87 -6.83 3.82
CA ARG A 37 8.07 -6.60 3.00
C ARG A 37 7.92 -5.37 2.13
N ILE A 38 6.78 -5.24 1.46
CA ILE A 38 6.49 -4.08 0.60
C ILE A 38 6.36 -2.79 1.42
N GLY A 39 5.70 -2.83 2.58
CA GLY A 39 5.60 -1.65 3.47
C GLY A 39 6.98 -1.18 3.96
N LEU A 40 7.84 -2.11 4.35
CA LEU A 40 9.22 -1.81 4.73
C LEU A 40 10.05 -1.29 3.56
N MET A 41 9.81 -1.78 2.33
CA MET A 41 10.42 -1.21 1.12
C MET A 41 10.00 0.24 0.87
N VAL A 42 8.74 0.61 1.15
CA VAL A 42 8.29 2.02 1.07
C VAL A 42 9.09 2.87 2.04
N VAL A 43 9.15 2.47 3.30
CA VAL A 43 9.90 3.22 4.33
C VAL A 43 11.38 3.29 3.97
N PHE A 44 11.95 2.20 3.46
CA PHE A 44 13.35 2.12 3.02
C PHE A 44 13.65 3.11 1.89
N PHE A 45 12.92 3.06 0.78
CA PHE A 45 13.20 3.95 -0.36
C PHE A 45 12.94 5.42 -0.02
N HIS A 46 12.00 5.67 0.88
CA HIS A 46 11.76 7.02 1.38
C HIS A 46 12.93 7.55 2.21
N ALA A 47 13.40 6.75 3.19
CA ALA A 47 14.57 7.08 3.99
C ALA A 47 15.83 7.22 3.13
N LEU A 48 15.97 6.39 2.09
CA LEU A 48 17.11 6.41 1.18
C LEU A 48 17.11 7.69 0.34
N ASN A 49 15.96 8.06 -0.21
CA ASN A 49 15.80 9.31 -0.95
C ASN A 49 16.14 10.54 -0.10
N TYR A 50 15.66 10.57 1.15
CA TYR A 50 15.96 11.64 2.10
C TYR A 50 17.45 11.71 2.45
N PHE A 51 18.06 10.56 2.75
CA PHE A 51 19.49 10.45 3.04
C PHE A 51 20.35 10.96 1.89
N VAL A 52 20.06 10.55 0.66
CA VAL A 52 20.81 11.02 -0.53
C VAL A 52 20.62 12.53 -0.72
N GLY A 53 19.44 13.07 -0.43
CA GLY A 53 19.21 14.52 -0.44
C GLY A 53 20.08 15.30 0.54
N ILE A 54 20.22 14.82 1.79
CA ILE A 54 21.14 15.42 2.77
C ILE A 54 22.59 15.34 2.27
N ALA A 55 23.02 14.16 1.79
CA ALA A 55 24.37 13.98 1.27
C ALA A 55 24.65 14.92 0.09
N PHE A 56 23.68 15.10 -0.81
CA PHE A 56 23.77 16.05 -1.92
C PHE A 56 23.94 17.48 -1.42
N SER A 57 23.16 17.91 -0.41
CA SER A 57 23.29 19.24 0.19
C SER A 57 24.66 19.45 0.84
N LEU A 58 25.16 18.46 1.60
CA LEU A 58 26.48 18.50 2.24
C LEU A 58 27.64 18.51 1.22
N SER A 59 27.42 17.94 0.04
CA SER A 59 28.43 17.88 -1.02
C SER A 59 28.71 19.23 -1.70
N HIS A 60 28.11 20.35 -1.25
CA HIS A 60 28.32 21.69 -1.83
C HIS A 60 29.80 22.08 -1.94
N SER A 61 30.63 21.68 -0.96
CA SER A 61 32.08 21.91 -0.91
C SER A 61 32.91 20.83 -1.61
N MET A 62 32.28 19.77 -2.12
CA MET A 62 32.94 18.64 -2.77
C MET A 62 32.93 18.79 -4.31
N GLY A 63 33.84 18.05 -4.98
CA GLY A 63 34.01 18.12 -6.44
C GLY A 63 32.76 17.73 -7.24
N PRO A 64 32.65 18.20 -8.50
CA PRO A 64 31.45 18.03 -9.34
C PRO A 64 31.09 16.56 -9.60
N SER A 65 32.07 15.66 -9.65
CA SER A 65 31.84 14.23 -9.87
C SER A 65 30.98 13.60 -8.77
N LEU A 66 31.22 13.95 -7.50
CA LEU A 66 30.45 13.40 -6.38
C LEU A 66 29.01 13.94 -6.36
N LYS A 67 28.82 15.21 -6.70
CA LYS A 67 27.48 15.82 -6.85
C LYS A 67 26.65 15.09 -7.91
N ASN A 68 27.25 14.79 -9.06
CA ASN A 68 26.57 14.09 -10.14
C ASN A 68 26.20 12.66 -9.74
N ILE A 69 27.08 11.96 -9.01
CA ILE A 69 26.79 10.62 -8.48
C ILE A 69 25.62 10.66 -7.50
N LEU A 70 25.65 11.58 -6.53
CA LEU A 70 24.58 11.71 -5.53
C LEU A 70 23.25 12.11 -6.16
N ALA A 71 23.26 13.02 -7.13
CA ALA A 71 22.06 13.38 -7.88
C ALA A 71 21.51 12.20 -8.71
N ALA A 72 22.38 11.38 -9.33
CA ALA A 72 21.96 10.17 -10.03
C ALA A 72 21.33 9.13 -9.08
N PHE A 73 21.89 8.98 -7.88
CA PHE A 73 21.33 8.10 -6.86
C PHE A 73 19.95 8.60 -6.40
N GLN A 74 19.80 9.91 -6.16
CA GLN A 74 18.53 10.50 -5.75
C GLN A 74 17.46 10.34 -6.83
N LEU A 75 17.85 10.42 -8.09
CA LEU A 75 16.98 10.16 -9.23
C LEU A 75 16.43 8.73 -9.23
N LEU A 76 17.27 7.75 -8.86
CA LEU A 76 16.89 6.35 -8.86
C LEU A 76 15.93 6.02 -7.71
N THR A 77 16.05 6.72 -6.58
CA THR A 77 15.26 6.42 -5.36
C THR A 77 13.80 6.83 -5.48
N VAL A 78 13.49 7.89 -6.24
CA VAL A 78 12.11 8.37 -6.40
C VAL A 78 11.19 7.37 -7.12
N PRO A 79 11.52 6.82 -8.30
CA PRO A 79 10.66 5.84 -8.98
C PRO A 79 10.54 4.53 -8.19
N LEU A 80 11.58 4.14 -7.45
CA LEU A 80 11.54 2.97 -6.56
C LEU A 80 10.61 3.18 -5.37
N LEU A 81 10.65 4.37 -4.75
CA LEU A 81 9.69 4.78 -3.74
C LEU A 81 8.27 4.73 -4.31
N LEU A 82 8.05 5.34 -5.47
CA LEU A 82 6.75 5.42 -6.10
C LEU A 82 6.17 4.04 -6.43
N TYR A 83 7.00 3.16 -6.99
CA TYR A 83 6.65 1.77 -7.26
C TYR A 83 6.30 1.01 -5.97
N SER A 84 7.11 1.15 -4.92
CA SER A 84 6.87 0.47 -3.64
C SER A 84 5.55 0.94 -3.00
N VAL A 85 5.20 2.23 -3.11
CA VAL A 85 3.92 2.77 -2.62
C VAL A 85 2.75 2.14 -3.39
N LEU A 86 2.81 2.08 -4.72
CA LEU A 86 1.75 1.42 -5.51
C LEU A 86 1.59 -0.06 -5.13
N ARG A 87 2.70 -0.77 -4.89
CA ARG A 87 2.68 -2.16 -4.43
C ARG A 87 2.11 -2.31 -3.03
N LEU A 88 2.42 -1.39 -2.12
CA LEU A 88 1.87 -1.40 -0.77
C LEU A 88 0.35 -1.27 -0.86
N ILE A 89 -0.10 -0.29 -1.64
CA ILE A 89 -1.51 -0.02 -1.84
C ILE A 89 -2.23 -1.22 -2.49
N GLU A 90 -1.64 -1.87 -3.50
CA GLU A 90 -2.16 -3.13 -4.06
C GLU A 90 -2.28 -4.23 -3.01
N ALA A 91 -1.39 -4.26 -2.01
CA ALA A 91 -1.42 -5.22 -0.90
C ALA A 91 -2.46 -4.88 0.18
N LEU A 92 -2.89 -3.62 0.31
CA LEU A 92 -3.89 -3.19 1.31
C LEU A 92 -5.32 -3.62 0.98
N GLY A 93 -5.63 -3.89 -0.30
CA GLY A 93 -6.96 -4.32 -0.74
C GLY A 93 -7.18 -4.22 -2.25
N LYS A 94 -8.41 -4.54 -2.69
CA LYS A 94 -8.81 -4.40 -4.11
C LYS A 94 -9.36 -3.01 -4.35
N VAL A 95 -8.96 -2.37 -5.45
CA VAL A 95 -9.53 -1.08 -5.88
C VAL A 95 -10.94 -1.28 -6.41
N SER A 96 -11.86 -0.41 -6.03
CA SER A 96 -13.26 -0.44 -6.42
C SER A 96 -13.43 -0.27 -7.94
N VAL A 97 -12.57 0.57 -8.54
CA VAL A 97 -12.56 0.90 -9.96
C VAL A 97 -11.31 0.34 -10.63
N ARG A 98 -11.48 -0.51 -11.65
CA ARG A 98 -10.38 -1.22 -12.32
C ARG A 98 -9.41 -0.30 -13.08
N PHE A 99 -9.87 0.87 -13.53
CA PHE A 99 -9.10 1.86 -14.29
C PHE A 99 -7.81 2.33 -13.59
N PHE A 100 -7.86 2.46 -12.26
CA PHE A 100 -6.72 2.93 -11.47
C PHE A 100 -5.48 2.00 -11.57
N ARG A 101 -5.63 0.70 -11.80
CA ARG A 101 -4.45 -0.18 -11.87
C ARG A 101 -3.53 0.12 -13.07
N PRO A 102 -4.02 0.12 -14.32
CA PRO A 102 -3.19 0.48 -15.47
C PRO A 102 -2.80 1.96 -15.45
N ALA A 103 -3.71 2.87 -15.08
CA ALA A 103 -3.42 4.30 -15.03
C ALA A 103 -2.26 4.65 -14.08
N GLY A 104 -2.18 3.99 -12.93
CA GLY A 104 -1.12 4.24 -11.95
C GLY A 104 0.26 3.83 -12.44
N ARG A 105 0.35 2.76 -13.24
CA ARG A 105 1.61 2.32 -13.85
C ARG A 105 2.08 3.25 -14.95
N VAL A 106 1.15 3.74 -15.77
CA VAL A 106 1.44 4.75 -16.81
C VAL A 106 1.90 6.06 -16.16
N LEU A 107 1.23 6.49 -15.10
CA LEU A 107 1.61 7.71 -14.39
C LEU A 107 2.99 7.61 -13.72
N LEU A 108 3.30 6.46 -13.10
CA LEU A 108 4.64 6.14 -12.60
C LEU A 108 5.70 6.24 -13.70
N PHE A 109 5.42 5.67 -14.87
CA PHE A 109 6.33 5.72 -16.01
C PHE A 109 6.58 7.16 -16.47
N ILE A 110 5.51 7.96 -16.65
CA ILE A 110 5.61 9.37 -17.05
C ILE A 110 6.46 10.16 -16.05
N LEU A 111 6.24 9.98 -14.75
CA LEU A 111 7.02 10.66 -13.71
C LEU A 111 8.49 10.28 -13.75
N THR A 112 8.77 8.98 -13.87
CA THR A 112 10.16 8.47 -13.94
C THR A 112 10.88 9.07 -15.14
N VAL A 113 10.23 9.12 -16.30
CA VAL A 113 10.79 9.73 -17.52
C VAL A 113 11.01 11.23 -17.32
N ALA A 114 10.05 11.95 -16.73
CA ALA A 114 10.17 13.39 -16.47
C ALA A 114 11.33 13.72 -15.52
N GLU A 115 11.51 12.91 -14.48
CA GLU A 115 12.65 13.03 -13.55
C GLU A 115 13.98 12.77 -14.26
N VAL A 116 14.08 11.71 -15.07
CA VAL A 116 15.29 11.42 -15.85
C VAL A 116 15.63 12.56 -16.81
N ILE A 117 14.62 13.13 -17.50
CA ILE A 117 14.82 14.28 -18.39
C ILE A 117 15.34 15.48 -17.59
N LEU A 118 14.76 15.78 -16.42
CA LEU A 118 15.25 16.83 -15.52
C LEU A 118 16.74 16.66 -15.17
N PHE A 119 17.13 15.43 -14.84
CA PHE A 119 18.50 15.11 -14.45
C PHE A 119 19.48 15.24 -15.60
N VAL A 120 19.16 14.62 -16.75
CA VAL A 120 20.03 14.66 -17.94
C VAL A 120 20.17 16.08 -18.47
N THR A 121 19.09 16.85 -18.46
CA THR A 121 19.12 18.22 -18.97
C THR A 121 19.83 19.20 -18.04
N SER A 122 20.21 18.84 -16.80
CA SER A 122 21.03 19.63 -15.86
C SER A 122 20.62 21.09 -15.61
N PHE A 123 19.46 21.58 -16.08
CA PHE A 123 19.32 23.01 -16.36
C PHE A 123 18.40 23.79 -15.41
N SER A 124 18.94 24.95 -15.07
CA SER A 124 18.48 26.19 -14.41
C SER A 124 17.13 26.77 -14.87
N LEU A 125 16.27 26.00 -15.53
CA LEU A 125 15.05 26.50 -16.17
C LEU A 125 13.86 26.46 -15.19
N PRO A 126 13.35 27.62 -14.73
CA PRO A 126 12.23 27.68 -13.81
C PRO A 126 10.96 27.01 -14.36
N MET A 127 10.76 27.00 -15.68
CA MET A 127 9.65 26.31 -16.34
C MET A 127 9.69 24.79 -16.17
N LEU A 128 10.86 24.15 -16.26
CA LEU A 128 10.98 22.70 -16.11
C LEU A 128 10.74 22.27 -14.66
N SER A 129 11.25 23.06 -13.70
CA SER A 129 10.95 22.91 -12.29
C SER A 129 9.44 23.01 -12.02
N LEU A 130 8.76 23.97 -12.65
CA LEU A 130 7.29 24.12 -12.54
C LEU A 130 6.55 22.89 -13.11
N ILE A 131 6.93 22.39 -14.28
CA ILE A 131 6.30 21.21 -14.89
C ILE A 131 6.39 20.00 -13.97
N VAL A 132 7.56 19.73 -13.40
CA VAL A 132 7.73 18.57 -12.49
C VAL A 132 6.99 18.76 -11.19
N SER A 133 6.92 20.00 -10.69
CA SER A 133 6.08 20.34 -9.54
C SER A 133 4.61 19.99 -9.77
N LEU A 134 4.10 20.31 -10.96
CA LEU A 134 2.73 19.99 -11.38
C LEU A 134 2.53 18.48 -11.53
N LEU A 135 3.49 17.76 -12.12
CA LEU A 135 3.41 16.30 -12.27
C LEU A 135 3.38 15.59 -10.91
N ILE A 136 4.21 16.02 -9.95
CA ILE A 136 4.20 15.50 -8.57
C ILE A 136 2.84 15.76 -7.92
N MET A 137 2.26 16.95 -8.10
CA MET A 137 0.94 17.29 -7.57
C MET A 137 -0.17 16.43 -8.19
N VAL A 138 -0.17 16.25 -9.51
CA VAL A 138 -1.11 15.36 -10.21
C VAL A 138 -0.97 13.92 -9.69
N PHE A 139 0.24 13.45 -9.45
CA PHE A 139 0.47 12.13 -8.87
C PHE A 139 -0.02 12.00 -7.44
N ALA A 140 0.21 13.02 -6.60
CA ALA A 140 -0.28 13.01 -5.22
C ALA A 140 -1.81 12.96 -5.19
N LEU A 141 -2.49 13.76 -6.01
CA LEU A 141 -3.95 13.74 -6.18
C LEU A 141 -4.45 12.40 -6.72
N TYR A 142 -3.73 11.83 -7.69
CA TYR A 142 -4.02 10.51 -8.21
C TYR A 142 -3.94 9.43 -7.13
N LEU A 143 -2.87 9.44 -6.33
CA LEU A 143 -2.66 8.48 -5.25
C LEU A 143 -3.72 8.62 -4.16
N TRP A 144 -4.10 9.87 -3.86
CA TRP A 144 -5.20 10.18 -2.95
C TRP A 144 -6.53 9.59 -3.44
N ALA A 145 -6.89 9.83 -4.70
CA ALA A 145 -8.10 9.25 -5.32
C ALA A 145 -8.03 7.72 -5.39
N TYR A 146 -6.86 7.16 -5.65
CA TYR A 146 -6.61 5.72 -5.64
C TYR A 146 -6.90 5.14 -4.26
N LEU A 147 -6.35 5.74 -3.19
CA LEU A 147 -6.56 5.31 -1.80
C LEU A 147 -8.04 5.36 -1.42
N PHE A 148 -8.75 6.42 -1.79
CA PHE A 148 -10.19 6.57 -1.55
C PHE A 148 -10.98 5.38 -2.14
N CYS A 149 -10.60 4.94 -3.33
CA CYS A 149 -11.27 3.86 -4.05
C CYS A 149 -10.93 2.45 -3.55
N ILE A 150 -10.01 2.26 -2.60
CA ILE A 150 -9.70 0.91 -2.09
C ILE A 150 -10.90 0.36 -1.34
N ARG A 151 -11.33 -0.87 -1.61
CA ARG A 151 -12.27 -1.59 -0.75
C ARG A 151 -11.50 -2.36 0.31
N THR A 152 -11.75 -2.04 1.57
CA THR A 152 -11.14 -2.71 2.73
C THR A 152 -12.21 -3.41 3.55
N GLY A 153 -12.03 -4.71 3.80
CA GLY A 153 -12.89 -5.47 4.73
C GLY A 153 -12.33 -5.55 6.16
N ASN A 154 -11.17 -4.94 6.44
CA ASN A 154 -10.51 -4.97 7.74
C ASN A 154 -10.41 -3.54 8.32
N ASN A 155 -10.74 -3.40 9.61
CA ASN A 155 -10.61 -2.17 10.40
C ASN A 155 -9.22 -1.53 10.29
N LEU A 156 -8.16 -2.33 10.24
CA LEU A 156 -6.80 -1.84 10.09
C LEU A 156 -6.57 -1.19 8.72
N SER A 157 -7.00 -1.86 7.64
CA SER A 157 -6.92 -1.33 6.27
C SER A 157 -7.74 -0.04 6.11
N HIS A 158 -8.87 0.06 6.80
CA HIS A 158 -9.65 1.29 6.88
C HIS A 158 -8.88 2.42 7.59
N ARG A 159 -8.24 2.13 8.73
CA ARG A 159 -7.40 3.11 9.44
C ARG A 159 -6.25 3.63 8.57
N ILE A 160 -5.55 2.79 7.79
CA ILE A 160 -4.51 3.24 6.83
C ILE A 160 -5.08 4.20 5.81
N ARG A 161 -6.26 3.88 5.27
CA ARG A 161 -6.89 4.70 4.25
C ARG A 161 -7.19 6.08 4.81
N VAL A 162 -7.78 6.14 6.01
CA VAL A 162 -8.09 7.39 6.69
C VAL A 162 -6.82 8.17 7.02
N THR A 163 -5.81 7.53 7.64
CA THR A 163 -4.53 8.17 7.97
C THR A 163 -3.80 8.66 6.72
N GLY A 164 -3.80 7.87 5.65
CA GLY A 164 -3.23 8.26 4.35
C GLY A 164 -3.96 9.46 3.76
N LEU A 165 -5.29 9.44 3.71
CA LEU A 165 -6.11 10.55 3.21
C LEU A 165 -5.86 11.84 4.03
N ILE A 166 -5.83 11.75 5.35
CA ILE A 166 -5.52 12.89 6.23
C ILE A 166 -4.11 13.42 5.97
N GLY A 167 -3.12 12.53 5.89
CA GLY A 167 -1.73 12.89 5.61
C GLY A 167 -1.61 13.67 4.29
N TYR A 168 -2.18 13.12 3.20
CA TYR A 168 -2.15 13.79 1.89
C TYR A 168 -2.90 15.13 1.89
N SER A 169 -4.02 15.23 2.61
CA SER A 169 -4.76 16.49 2.76
C SER A 169 -3.98 17.58 3.50
N LEU A 170 -2.97 17.22 4.31
CA LEU A 170 -2.09 18.17 5.00
C LEU A 170 -0.81 18.46 4.19
N ILE A 171 -0.24 17.43 3.55
CA ILE A 171 1.02 17.53 2.79
C ILE A 171 0.83 18.34 1.51
N ILE A 172 -0.24 18.12 0.75
CA ILE A 172 -0.43 18.78 -0.55
C ILE A 172 -0.57 20.32 -0.37
N PRO A 173 -1.41 20.84 0.53
CA PRO A 173 -1.47 22.28 0.78
C PRO A 173 -0.14 22.86 1.28
N TRP A 174 0.58 22.13 2.14
CA TRP A 174 1.88 22.55 2.64
C TRP A 174 2.92 22.67 1.52
N MET A 175 3.04 21.65 0.66
CA MET A 175 3.95 21.68 -0.50
C MET A 175 3.63 22.80 -1.50
N VAL A 176 2.35 23.16 -1.63
CA VAL A 176 1.91 24.27 -2.49
C VAL A 176 2.26 25.61 -1.86
N LEU A 177 1.99 25.78 -0.56
CA LEU A 177 2.29 27.00 0.19
C LEU A 177 3.80 27.30 0.19
N GLU A 178 4.61 26.27 0.39
CA GLU A 178 6.07 26.38 0.40
C GLU A 178 6.64 26.86 -0.95
N ARG A 179 6.05 26.40 -2.07
CA ARG A 179 6.45 26.86 -3.41
C ARG A 179 6.08 28.31 -3.72
N MET A 180 5.16 28.89 -2.96
CA MET A 180 4.77 30.31 -3.11
C MET A 180 5.69 31.25 -2.32
N LEU A 181 6.54 30.73 -1.42
CA LEU A 181 7.49 31.52 -0.64
C LEU A 181 8.81 31.72 -1.40
N PRO A 182 9.46 32.91 -1.31
CA PRO A 182 10.70 33.19 -2.03
C PRO A 182 11.84 32.22 -1.65
N ARG A 183 12.53 31.68 -2.66
CA ARG A 183 13.62 30.69 -2.52
C ARG A 183 14.87 31.28 -1.86
N THR A 184 14.94 31.24 -0.54
CA THR A 184 16.21 31.33 0.19
C THR A 184 16.68 29.91 0.55
N ARG A 185 17.85 29.52 0.03
CA ARG A 185 18.41 28.15 0.02
C ARG A 185 18.48 27.43 1.39
N GLN A 186 18.41 26.11 1.27
CA GLN A 186 18.83 24.97 2.11
C GLN A 186 17.64 24.11 2.50
N ILE A 187 17.83 22.79 2.51
CA ILE A 187 16.81 21.78 2.87
C ILE A 187 16.12 22.28 4.14
N HIS A 188 14.84 22.63 4.04
CA HIS A 188 14.18 23.29 5.16
C HIS A 188 14.00 22.25 6.27
N PRO A 189 14.19 22.61 7.55
CA PRO A 189 13.85 21.73 8.66
C PRO A 189 12.42 21.21 8.58
N ALA A 190 11.52 21.94 7.91
CA ALA A 190 10.14 21.55 7.64
C ALA A 190 10.02 20.37 6.66
N ASP A 191 10.87 20.29 5.63
CA ASP A 191 10.96 19.12 4.75
C ASP A 191 11.34 17.91 5.59
N ALA A 192 12.42 18.03 6.36
CA ALA A 192 12.93 16.99 7.25
C ALA A 192 11.87 16.52 8.26
N VAL A 193 11.10 17.44 8.84
CA VAL A 193 10.01 17.14 9.79
C VAL A 193 8.84 16.45 9.09
N SER A 194 8.46 16.91 7.89
CA SER A 194 7.39 16.28 7.10
C SER A 194 7.79 14.86 6.68
N PHE A 195 9.04 14.68 6.24
CA PHE A 195 9.64 13.39 5.92
C PHE A 195 9.70 12.47 7.15
N LEU A 196 10.17 12.98 8.29
CA LEU A 196 10.25 12.22 9.54
C LEU A 196 8.85 11.79 10.00
N PHE A 197 7.87 12.69 9.93
CA PHE A 197 6.48 12.39 10.28
C PHE A 197 5.89 11.30 9.38
N LEU A 198 6.03 11.40 8.05
CA LEU A 198 5.60 10.37 7.10
C LEU A 198 6.28 9.02 7.36
N THR A 199 7.58 9.05 7.62
CA THR A 199 8.39 7.85 7.89
C THR A 199 7.96 7.18 9.18
N ILE A 200 7.82 7.93 10.27
CA ILE A 200 7.37 7.43 11.57
C ILE A 200 5.92 6.93 11.47
N ALA A 201 5.03 7.67 10.80
CA ALA A 201 3.65 7.25 10.60
C ALA A 201 3.59 5.95 9.81
N ALA A 202 4.34 5.82 8.72
CA ALA A 202 4.43 4.60 7.92
C ALA A 202 5.05 3.42 8.70
N LEU A 203 6.06 3.68 9.54
CA LEU A 203 6.72 2.67 10.38
C LEU A 203 5.80 2.17 11.50
N ILE A 204 5.22 3.07 12.31
CA ILE A 204 4.23 2.75 13.34
C ILE A 204 3.07 1.99 12.69
N PHE A 205 2.62 2.45 11.53
CA PHE A 205 1.57 1.81 10.78
C PHE A 205 1.96 0.38 10.35
N SER A 206 3.15 0.17 9.76
CA SER A 206 3.63 -1.13 9.32
C SER A 206 3.83 -2.10 10.49
N ILE A 207 4.34 -1.61 11.64
CA ILE A 207 4.51 -2.39 12.87
C ILE A 207 3.14 -2.76 13.47
N ARG A 208 2.21 -1.81 13.60
CA ARG A 208 0.85 -2.12 14.06
C ARG A 208 0.17 -3.08 13.12
N TYR A 209 0.40 -2.98 11.82
CA TYR A 209 -0.12 -3.93 10.86
C TYR A 209 0.45 -5.34 11.03
N MET A 210 1.74 -5.45 11.35
CA MET A 210 2.35 -6.73 11.70
C MET A 210 1.75 -7.33 12.96
N LEU A 211 1.64 -6.53 14.03
CA LEU A 211 1.15 -6.99 15.33
C LEU A 211 -0.33 -7.37 15.31
N ASN A 212 -1.17 -6.60 14.60
CA ASN A 212 -2.61 -6.86 14.53
C ASN A 212 -3.00 -7.96 13.53
N ARG A 213 -2.02 -8.56 12.83
CA ARG A 213 -2.26 -9.61 11.84
C ARG A 213 -1.61 -10.96 12.22
N SER A 214 -0.87 -11.00 13.33
CA SER A 214 -0.52 -12.24 14.04
C SER A 214 -1.72 -12.87 14.76
N ILE A 215 -2.85 -12.16 14.82
CA ILE A 215 -4.15 -12.75 15.12
C ILE A 215 -4.78 -13.01 13.75
N PRO A 216 -4.96 -14.27 13.32
CA PRO A 216 -6.00 -14.58 12.35
C PRO A 216 -7.23 -13.77 12.79
N SER A 217 -7.89 -13.05 11.89
CA SER A 217 -9.19 -12.54 12.25
C SER A 217 -10.11 -13.75 12.40
N ASP A 218 -10.11 -14.35 13.60
CA ASP A 218 -11.12 -15.28 14.09
C ASP A 218 -12.49 -14.58 14.08
N SER A 219 -12.55 -13.26 13.91
CA SER A 219 -13.78 -12.53 13.59
C SER A 219 -14.31 -12.75 12.16
N ALA A 220 -13.83 -13.74 11.42
CA ALA A 220 -14.55 -14.32 10.27
C ALA A 220 -14.98 -15.77 10.51
N GLU A 221 -14.57 -16.37 11.63
CA GLU A 221 -15.09 -17.66 12.11
C GLU A 221 -16.15 -17.45 13.20
N ASP A 222 -16.15 -16.34 13.93
CA ASP A 222 -17.12 -16.06 15.01
C ASP A 222 -18.51 -15.60 14.54
N ASP A 223 -18.67 -15.27 13.24
CA ASP A 223 -19.97 -14.96 12.61
C ASP A 223 -20.36 -15.96 11.50
N ALA A 224 -19.58 -17.06 11.35
CA ALA A 224 -19.99 -18.14 10.47
C ALA A 224 -21.08 -18.93 11.19
N ALA A 225 -22.34 -18.66 10.84
CA ALA A 225 -23.48 -19.41 11.35
C ALA A 225 -23.15 -20.90 11.36
N THR A 226 -23.27 -21.55 12.53
CA THR A 226 -22.90 -22.95 12.69
C THR A 226 -23.67 -23.80 11.68
N PRO A 227 -23.16 -24.98 11.26
CA PRO A 227 -23.88 -25.85 10.33
C PRO A 227 -25.34 -26.12 10.75
N LEU A 228 -25.60 -26.19 12.06
CA LEU A 228 -26.93 -26.31 12.64
C LEU A 228 -27.79 -25.05 12.47
N GLU A 229 -27.24 -23.86 12.71
CA GLU A 229 -27.97 -22.60 12.51
C GLU A 229 -28.37 -22.40 11.05
N VAL A 230 -27.48 -22.71 10.11
CA VAL A 230 -27.77 -22.59 8.67
C VAL A 230 -28.78 -23.63 8.23
N GLN A 231 -28.69 -24.85 8.78
CA GLN A 231 -29.67 -25.90 8.57
C GLN A 231 -31.07 -25.45 9.01
N MET A 232 -31.19 -24.90 10.22
CA MET A 232 -32.46 -24.38 10.76
C MET A 232 -32.96 -23.15 9.98
N ARG A 233 -32.07 -22.23 9.61
CA ARG A 233 -32.39 -20.97 8.89
C ARG A 233 -33.06 -21.23 7.53
N PHE A 234 -32.58 -22.23 6.79
CA PHE A 234 -33.08 -22.52 5.44
C PHE A 234 -33.85 -23.85 5.34
N GLY A 235 -34.08 -24.55 6.46
CA GLY A 235 -34.75 -25.85 6.49
C GLY A 235 -34.04 -26.90 5.63
N LEU A 236 -32.71 -26.92 5.66
CA LEU A 236 -31.91 -27.91 4.92
C LEU A 236 -31.97 -29.28 5.61
N THR A 237 -31.92 -30.35 4.83
CA THR A 237 -31.64 -31.68 5.39
C THR A 237 -30.15 -31.84 5.68
N ASP A 238 -29.75 -32.81 6.50
CA ASP A 238 -28.32 -33.08 6.81
C ASP A 238 -27.49 -33.17 5.53
N ARG A 239 -28.01 -33.89 4.55
CA ARG A 239 -27.35 -34.09 3.26
C ARG A 239 -27.27 -32.82 2.41
N GLU A 240 -28.28 -31.96 2.48
CA GLU A 240 -28.26 -30.66 1.80
C GLU A 240 -27.26 -29.70 2.47
N THR A 241 -27.12 -29.77 3.79
CA THR A 241 -26.12 -29.02 4.56
C THR A 241 -24.70 -29.41 4.17
N GLU A 242 -24.39 -30.72 4.10
CA GLU A 242 -23.08 -31.22 3.64
C GLU A 242 -22.75 -30.75 2.22
N VAL A 243 -23.71 -30.84 1.29
CA VAL A 243 -23.54 -30.38 -0.09
C VAL A 243 -23.32 -28.86 -0.15
N MET A 244 -24.06 -28.10 0.65
CA MET A 244 -23.92 -26.64 0.73
C MET A 244 -22.54 -26.23 1.28
N GLN A 245 -22.03 -26.92 2.30
CA GLN A 245 -20.69 -26.67 2.85
C GLN A 245 -19.61 -26.84 1.78
N LEU A 246 -19.58 -27.99 1.10
CA LEU A 246 -18.62 -28.24 0.03
C LEU A 246 -18.78 -27.27 -1.17
N LEU A 247 -20.01 -26.81 -1.44
CA LEU A 247 -20.24 -25.75 -2.43
C LEU A 247 -19.60 -24.42 -2.01
N SER A 248 -19.66 -24.06 -0.73
CA SER A 248 -19.08 -22.82 -0.18
C SER A 248 -17.54 -22.81 -0.24
N GLU A 249 -16.94 -23.99 -0.10
CA GLU A 249 -15.49 -24.26 -0.22
C GLU A 249 -14.96 -24.25 -1.65
N SER A 250 -15.84 -24.04 -2.64
CA SER A 250 -15.49 -24.00 -4.06
C SER A 250 -15.25 -25.37 -4.73
N CYS A 251 -15.62 -26.49 -4.09
CA CYS A 251 -15.56 -27.84 -4.69
C CYS A 251 -16.46 -27.98 -5.94
N SER A 252 -15.96 -28.63 -6.98
CA SER A 252 -16.73 -29.03 -8.17
C SER A 252 -17.76 -30.12 -7.85
N TYR A 253 -18.78 -30.29 -8.69
CA TYR A 253 -19.78 -31.35 -8.47
C TYR A 253 -19.18 -32.75 -8.50
N LYS A 254 -18.07 -32.92 -9.22
CA LYS A 254 -17.31 -34.18 -9.25
C LYS A 254 -16.59 -34.45 -7.93
N GLU A 255 -15.99 -33.42 -7.34
CA GLU A 255 -15.34 -33.50 -6.02
C GLU A 255 -16.38 -33.75 -4.91
N ILE A 256 -17.53 -33.07 -4.97
CA ILE A 256 -18.64 -33.29 -4.03
C ILE A 256 -19.16 -34.73 -4.14
N ALA A 257 -19.36 -35.23 -5.37
CA ALA A 257 -19.78 -36.61 -5.62
C ALA A 257 -18.80 -37.61 -5.01
N SER A 258 -17.50 -37.39 -5.19
CA SER A 258 -16.44 -38.22 -4.64
C SER A 258 -16.37 -38.15 -3.11
N SER A 259 -16.44 -36.96 -2.53
CA SER A 259 -16.35 -36.74 -1.08
C SER A 259 -17.53 -37.36 -0.34
N LEU A 260 -18.70 -37.35 -0.98
CA LEU A 260 -19.96 -37.79 -0.36
C LEU A 260 -20.35 -39.22 -0.78
N GLY A 261 -19.61 -39.87 -1.69
CA GLY A 261 -19.91 -41.23 -2.16
C GLY A 261 -21.22 -41.34 -2.94
N ILE A 262 -21.61 -40.31 -3.69
CA ILE A 262 -22.88 -40.26 -4.46
C ILE A 262 -22.65 -39.91 -5.92
N SER A 263 -23.62 -40.20 -6.78
CA SER A 263 -23.52 -39.87 -8.21
C SER A 263 -23.57 -38.35 -8.47
N MET A 264 -22.94 -37.89 -9.55
CA MET A 264 -23.07 -36.47 -9.97
C MET A 264 -24.51 -36.05 -10.25
N ALA A 265 -25.37 -36.96 -10.70
CA ALA A 265 -26.80 -36.68 -10.89
C ALA A 265 -27.48 -36.39 -9.54
N THR A 266 -27.13 -37.16 -8.49
CA THR A 266 -27.61 -36.95 -7.12
C THR A 266 -27.11 -35.62 -6.57
N VAL A 267 -25.83 -35.27 -6.81
CA VAL A 267 -25.28 -33.95 -6.42
C VAL A 267 -26.09 -32.82 -7.06
N LYS A 268 -26.33 -32.86 -8.38
CA LYS A 268 -27.13 -31.83 -9.08
C LYS A 268 -28.52 -31.65 -8.46
N THR A 269 -29.17 -32.75 -8.07
CA THR A 269 -30.46 -32.71 -7.38
C THR A 269 -30.37 -32.02 -6.02
N HIS A 270 -29.37 -32.35 -5.19
CA HIS A 270 -29.16 -31.67 -3.91
C HIS A 270 -28.85 -30.19 -4.10
N VAL A 271 -27.99 -29.82 -5.06
CA VAL A 271 -27.65 -28.41 -5.33
C VAL A 271 -28.89 -27.61 -5.75
N SER A 272 -29.75 -28.18 -6.61
CA SER A 272 -31.00 -27.54 -7.02
C SER A 272 -31.93 -27.28 -5.83
N ARG A 273 -32.06 -28.25 -4.91
CA ARG A 273 -32.85 -28.09 -3.69
C ARG A 273 -32.25 -27.04 -2.75
N VAL A 274 -30.92 -27.02 -2.58
CA VAL A 274 -30.22 -25.99 -1.79
C VAL A 274 -30.49 -24.60 -2.36
N TYR A 275 -30.34 -24.39 -3.67
CA TYR A 275 -30.64 -23.10 -4.30
C TYR A 275 -32.09 -22.68 -4.12
N LYS A 276 -33.04 -23.61 -4.29
CA LYS A 276 -34.46 -23.34 -4.06
C LYS A 276 -34.76 -22.94 -2.60
N LYS A 277 -34.15 -23.61 -1.62
CA LYS A 277 -34.38 -23.36 -0.19
C LYS A 277 -33.68 -22.09 0.31
N THR A 278 -32.53 -21.74 -0.28
CA THR A 278 -31.76 -20.54 0.08
C THR A 278 -32.17 -19.30 -0.71
N GLY A 279 -32.97 -19.47 -1.77
CA GLY A 279 -33.47 -18.38 -2.62
C GLY A 279 -32.41 -17.77 -3.55
N VAL A 280 -31.27 -18.46 -3.74
CA VAL A 280 -30.16 -17.97 -4.56
C VAL A 280 -30.16 -18.61 -5.94
N SER A 281 -29.70 -17.86 -6.94
CA SER A 281 -29.67 -18.28 -8.35
C SER A 281 -28.37 -18.98 -8.75
N GLY A 282 -27.33 -18.92 -7.90
CA GLY A 282 -26.06 -19.54 -8.21
C GLY A 282 -25.03 -19.54 -7.10
N ARG A 283 -23.91 -20.22 -7.36
CA ARG A 283 -22.83 -20.48 -6.41
C ARG A 283 -22.25 -19.22 -5.76
N SER A 284 -22.06 -18.15 -6.54
CA SER A 284 -21.50 -16.90 -6.03
C SER A 284 -22.44 -16.20 -5.06
N GLU A 285 -23.75 -16.26 -5.33
CA GLU A 285 -24.80 -15.70 -4.48
C GLU A 285 -25.00 -16.54 -3.22
N LEU A 286 -24.96 -17.87 -3.33
CA LEU A 286 -24.96 -18.79 -2.18
C LEU A 286 -23.84 -18.47 -1.19
N LYS A 287 -22.63 -18.22 -1.68
CA LYS A 287 -21.46 -17.89 -0.85
C LYS A 287 -21.61 -16.54 -0.14
N TYR A 288 -22.26 -15.57 -0.78
CA TYR A 288 -22.54 -14.27 -0.18
C TYR A 288 -23.62 -14.39 0.89
N ARG A 289 -24.72 -15.10 0.58
CA ARG A 289 -25.87 -15.29 1.48
C ARG A 289 -25.54 -16.08 2.75
N PHE A 290 -24.58 -17.00 2.66
CA PHE A 290 -24.05 -17.74 3.82
C PHE A 290 -23.27 -16.85 4.80
N ARG A 291 -22.72 -15.71 4.34
CA ARG A 291 -21.84 -14.83 5.12
C ARG A 291 -22.53 -13.57 5.66
N GLU A 292 -23.84 -13.42 5.44
CA GLU A 292 -24.59 -12.30 6.01
C GLU A 292 -25.04 -12.64 7.45
N PRO A 293 -24.51 -11.94 8.47
CA PRO A 293 -25.07 -11.99 9.83
C PRO A 293 -26.47 -11.33 9.84
N LEU A 294 -27.25 -11.61 10.90
CA LEU A 294 -28.60 -11.09 11.10
C LEU A 294 -28.65 -9.56 11.20
#